data_AF-A0A969PUJ4-F1
#
_entry.id   AF-A0A969PUJ4-F1
#
_cell.length_a   1.000
_cell.length_b   1.000
_cell.length_c   1.000
_cell.angle_alpha   90.00
_cell.angle_beta   90.00
_cell.angle_gamma   90.00
#
_symmetry.space_group_name_H-M   'P 1'
#
loop_
_entity.id
_entity.type
_entity.pdbx_description
1 polymer ?
#
loop_
_entity_poly.entity_id
_entity_poly.type
_entity_poly.pdbx_seq_one_letter_code
_entity_poly.pdbx_strand_id
1 'polypeptide(L)'
;IIIFGVQLNWLPFIYNSTLQVTDWNSLVLQFKQSIMPVCVLILYQSAVLMRFVRSSILEELVQEYVRTAYAKGLSGFAVLKNHILRNAMIPVVTLVALDVPAIFTGALVTEQVFRVPGIGALLVESIYRSDTPVVMAIAFIYAILIVIFNLIADLSYGWLDPRVRY
;
A
#
# COMPACT_ATOMS: atom_id res chain seq x y z
N ILE A 1 -10.17 1.03 16.06
CA ILE A 1 -11.60 1.32 15.81
C ILE A 1 -12.33 1.66 17.11
N ILE A 2 -12.42 0.74 18.08
CA ILE A 2 -13.15 0.99 19.35
C ILE A 2 -12.58 2.18 20.13
N ILE A 3 -11.25 2.25 20.28
CA ILE A 3 -10.62 3.31 21.09
C ILE A 3 -10.76 4.70 20.41
N PHE A 4 -10.36 4.83 19.14
CA PHE A 4 -10.35 6.12 18.43
C PHE A 4 -11.71 6.59 17.90
N GLY A 5 -12.61 5.67 17.55
CA GLY A 5 -13.91 5.97 16.96
C GLY A 5 -15.07 5.92 17.94
N VAL A 6 -15.03 5.03 18.95
CA VAL A 6 -16.16 4.84 19.90
C VAL A 6 -15.89 5.49 21.25
N GLN A 7 -14.68 5.34 21.81
CA GLN A 7 -14.35 5.95 23.11
C GLN A 7 -13.92 7.42 23.01
N LEU A 8 -13.10 7.78 22.01
CA LEU A 8 -12.53 9.12 21.89
C LEU A 8 -13.34 10.09 21.01
N ASN A 9 -14.25 9.61 20.15
CA ASN A 9 -15.01 10.42 19.17
C ASN A 9 -14.15 11.38 18.32
N TRP A 10 -12.85 11.13 18.19
CA TRP A 10 -11.95 12.04 17.47
C TRP A 10 -12.14 11.98 15.95
N LEU A 11 -12.62 10.85 15.45
CA LEU A 11 -12.79 10.62 14.02
C LEU A 11 -14.10 9.85 13.74
N PRO A 12 -14.88 10.28 12.74
CA PRO A 12 -16.09 9.57 12.33
C PRO A 12 -15.73 8.17 11.80
N PHE A 13 -16.41 7.15 12.34
CA PHE A 13 -16.22 5.75 11.94
C PHE A 13 -17.03 5.37 10.70
N ILE A 14 -18.15 6.05 10.46
CA ILE A 14 -19.04 5.79 9.32
C ILE A 14 -18.78 6.84 8.26
N TYR A 15 -18.42 6.39 7.05
CA TYR A 15 -18.28 7.26 5.90
C TYR A 15 -19.65 7.84 5.50
N ASN A 16 -19.77 9.16 5.35
CA ASN A 16 -21.00 9.78 4.88
C ASN A 16 -20.94 9.94 3.36
N SER A 17 -21.66 9.07 2.65
CA SER A 17 -21.71 9.04 1.18
C SER A 17 -22.47 10.21 0.54
N THR A 18 -23.13 11.07 1.33
CA THR A 18 -23.93 12.22 0.84
C THR A 18 -23.18 13.56 0.96
N LEU A 19 -21.95 13.57 1.47
CA LEU A 19 -21.15 14.80 1.53
C LEU A 19 -20.73 15.23 0.12
N GLN A 20 -21.30 16.33 -0.35
CA GLN A 20 -20.83 17.03 -1.54
C GLN A 20 -19.80 18.08 -1.13
N VAL A 21 -18.70 18.15 -1.86
CA VAL A 21 -17.62 19.09 -1.61
C VAL A 21 -17.99 20.44 -2.23
N THR A 22 -18.59 21.33 -1.44
CA THR A 22 -18.97 22.68 -1.87
C THR A 22 -18.09 23.76 -1.25
N ASP A 23 -17.50 23.50 -0.09
CA ASP A 23 -16.76 24.48 0.72
C ASP A 23 -15.47 23.92 1.33
N TRP A 24 -14.55 24.79 1.75
CA TRP A 24 -13.31 24.40 2.45
C TRP A 24 -13.56 23.55 3.70
N ASN A 25 -14.64 23.81 4.43
CA ASN A 25 -15.03 23.00 5.59
C ASN A 25 -15.47 21.58 5.20
N SER A 26 -16.13 21.43 4.05
CA SER A 26 -16.56 20.12 3.53
C SER A 26 -15.37 19.28 3.04
N LEU A 27 -14.33 19.92 2.47
CA LEU A 27 -13.06 19.27 2.14
C LEU A 27 -12.37 18.71 3.39
N VAL A 28 -12.23 19.52 4.44
CA VAL A 28 -11.60 19.09 5.70
C VAL A 28 -12.37 17.92 6.32
N LEU A 29 -13.70 17.94 6.23
CA LEU A 29 -14.54 16.85 6.72
C LEU A 29 -14.33 15.55 5.92
N GLN A 30 -14.20 15.65 4.60
CA GLN A 30 -13.92 14.51 3.73
C GLN A 30 -12.54 13.90 4.03
N PHE A 31 -11.50 14.72 4.19
CA PHE A 31 -10.18 14.23 4.61
C PHE A 31 -10.26 13.53 5.97
N LYS A 32 -10.96 14.11 6.96
CA LYS A 32 -11.11 13.49 8.28
C LYS A 32 -11.80 12.13 8.24
N GLN A 33 -12.79 11.95 7.37
CA GLN A 33 -13.49 10.66 7.20
C GLN A 33 -12.60 9.60 6.53
N SER A 34 -11.67 10.00 5.67
CA SER A 34 -10.75 9.09 4.98
C SER A 34 -9.52 8.69 5.81
N ILE A 35 -9.16 9.45 6.85
CA ILE A 35 -7.97 9.16 7.69
C ILE A 35 -8.06 7.77 8.33
N MET A 36 -9.21 7.40 8.91
CA MET A 36 -9.30 6.12 9.64
C MET A 36 -9.18 4.90 8.71
N PRO A 37 -9.91 4.81 7.58
CA PRO A 37 -9.72 3.73 6.60
C PRO A 37 -8.29 3.67 6.06
N VAL A 38 -7.71 4.83 5.71
CA VAL A 38 -6.36 4.92 5.15
C VAL A 38 -5.31 4.48 6.17
N CYS A 39 -5.42 4.91 7.44
CA CYS A 39 -4.51 4.48 8.49
C CYS A 39 -4.56 2.96 8.72
N VAL A 40 -5.73 2.33 8.66
CA VAL A 40 -5.84 0.87 8.81
C VAL A 40 -5.13 0.15 7.67
N LEU A 41 -5.33 0.59 6.42
CA LEU A 41 -4.63 0.04 5.26
C LEU A 41 -3.11 0.23 5.36
N ILE A 42 -2.67 1.45 5.71
CA ILE A 42 -1.24 1.77 5.84
C ILE A 42 -0.59 0.96 6.96
N LEU A 43 -1.22 0.85 8.13
CA LEU A 43 -0.64 0.13 9.27
C LEU A 43 -0.45 -1.35 8.93
N TYR A 44 -1.43 -1.99 8.30
CA TYR A 44 -1.33 -3.37 7.87
C TYR A 44 -0.16 -3.58 6.88
N GLN A 45 -0.09 -2.78 5.81
CA GLN A 45 0.95 -2.92 4.80
C GLN A 45 2.35 -2.54 5.35
N SER A 46 2.43 -1.51 6.19
CA SER A 46 3.70 -1.02 6.75
C SER A 46 4.36 -2.05 7.66
N ALA A 47 3.59 -2.87 8.37
CA ALA A 47 4.13 -3.90 9.24
C ALA A 47 4.89 -4.97 8.44
N VAL A 48 4.33 -5.38 7.29
CA VAL A 48 4.98 -6.34 6.38
C VAL A 48 6.21 -5.71 5.74
N LEU A 49 6.06 -4.49 5.23
CA LEU A 49 7.13 -3.77 4.56
C LEU A 49 8.32 -3.49 5.49
N MET A 50 8.07 -3.10 6.74
CA MET A 50 9.10 -2.84 7.74
C MET A 50 9.94 -4.10 8.04
N ARG A 51 9.29 -5.26 8.15
CA ARG A 51 9.98 -6.54 8.35
C ARG A 51 10.88 -6.88 7.16
N PHE A 52 10.39 -6.62 5.95
CA PHE A 52 11.12 -6.90 4.72
C PHE A 52 12.33 -5.97 4.57
N VAL A 53 12.14 -4.66 4.71
CA VAL A 53 13.23 -3.66 4.70
C VAL A 53 14.30 -4.00 5.73
N ARG A 54 13.90 -4.41 6.94
CA ARG A 54 14.85 -4.83 7.97
C ARG A 54 15.66 -6.06 7.54
N SER A 55 15.04 -7.06 6.90
CA SER A 55 15.75 -8.24 6.38
C SER A 55 16.77 -7.85 5.32
N SER A 56 16.35 -7.05 4.33
CA SER A 56 17.24 -6.61 3.25
C SER A 56 18.41 -5.78 3.76
N ILE A 57 18.20 -4.91 4.77
CA ILE A 57 19.31 -4.17 5.40
C ILE A 57 20.29 -5.13 6.11
N LEU A 58 19.80 -6.16 6.80
CA LEU A 58 20.65 -7.14 7.47
C LEU A 58 21.49 -7.96 6.48
N GLU A 59 20.92 -8.30 5.33
CA GLU A 59 21.62 -8.99 4.24
C GLU A 59 22.73 -8.10 3.62
N GLU A 60 22.44 -6.81 3.42
CA GLU A 60 23.41 -5.87 2.86
C GLU A 60 24.55 -5.52 3.85
N LEU A 61 24.30 -5.54 5.16
CA LEU A 61 25.31 -5.21 6.19
C LEU A 61 26.53 -6.12 6.17
N VAL A 62 26.39 -7.37 5.73
CA VAL A 62 27.48 -8.37 5.73
C VAL A 62 28.34 -8.28 4.46
N GLN A 63 27.92 -7.50 3.46
CA GLN A 63 28.56 -7.42 2.16
C GLN A 63 29.92 -6.71 2.18
N GLU A 64 30.81 -7.11 1.28
CA GLU A 64 32.20 -6.62 1.22
C GLU A 64 32.29 -5.12 0.88
N TYR A 65 31.36 -4.58 0.09
CA TYR A 65 31.33 -3.16 -0.23
C TYR A 65 31.05 -2.30 1.01
N VAL A 66 30.28 -2.82 1.99
CA VAL A 66 30.01 -2.14 3.27
C VAL A 66 31.26 -2.11 4.13
N ARG A 67 31.98 -3.23 4.22
CA ARG A 67 33.27 -3.30 4.93
C ARG A 67 34.29 -2.35 4.31
N THR A 68 34.32 -2.28 2.99
CA THR A 68 35.17 -1.34 2.25
C THR A 68 34.80 0.11 2.52
N ALA A 69 33.51 0.43 2.64
CA ALA A 69 33.04 1.77 2.98
C ALA A 69 33.47 2.19 4.39
N TYR A 70 33.38 1.29 5.38
CA TYR A 70 33.91 1.52 6.73
C TYR A 70 35.44 1.67 6.74
N ALA A 71 36.16 0.84 5.98
CA ALA A 71 37.62 0.92 5.87
C ALA A 71 38.10 2.25 5.25
N LYS A 72 37.27 2.90 4.41
CA LYS A 72 37.50 4.24 3.86
C LYS A 72 37.25 5.38 4.87
N GLY A 73 36.83 5.07 6.10
CA GLY A 73 36.57 6.06 7.15
C GLY A 73 35.21 6.77 7.03
N LEU A 74 34.27 6.23 6.24
CA LEU A 74 32.92 6.79 6.15
C LEU A 74 32.17 6.62 7.48
N SER A 75 31.41 7.65 7.88
CA SER A 75 30.56 7.57 9.08
C SER A 75 29.44 6.54 8.87
N GLY A 76 29.00 5.88 9.96
CA GLY A 76 27.96 4.86 9.88
C GLY A 76 26.66 5.35 9.22
N PHE A 77 26.30 6.63 9.41
CA PHE A 77 25.14 7.24 8.73
C PHE A 77 25.36 7.40 7.22
N ALA A 78 26.56 7.79 6.79
CA ALA A 78 26.89 7.90 5.36
C ALA A 78 26.88 6.52 4.67
N VAL A 79 27.39 5.48 5.35
CA VAL A 79 27.34 4.10 4.87
C VAL A 79 25.89 3.60 4.76
N LEU A 80 25.08 3.83 5.79
CA LEU A 80 23.67 3.46 5.80
C LEU A 80 22.90 4.14 4.66
N LYS A 81 22.97 5.47 4.56
CA LYS A 81 22.16 6.24 3.60
C LYS A 81 22.58 6.00 2.15
N ASN A 82 23.89 6.02 1.86
CA ASN A 82 24.37 6.06 0.48
C ASN A 82 24.69 4.68 -0.11
N HIS A 83 25.01 3.69 0.73
CA HIS A 83 25.41 2.36 0.27
C HIS A 83 24.36 1.31 0.60
N ILE A 84 24.02 1.14 1.88
CA ILE A 84 23.12 0.06 2.33
C ILE A 84 21.69 0.31 1.87
N LEU A 85 21.12 1.49 2.17
CA LEU A 85 19.71 1.79 1.92
C LEU A 85 19.39 1.74 0.42
N ARG A 86 20.26 2.29 -0.43
CA ARG A 86 20.04 2.28 -1.89
C ARG A 86 19.97 0.86 -2.45
N ASN A 87 20.82 -0.05 -1.96
CA ASN A 87 20.85 -1.43 -2.43
C ASN A 87 19.73 -2.28 -1.81
N ALA A 88 19.49 -2.12 -0.51
CA ALA A 88 18.40 -2.81 0.19
C ALA A 88 17.00 -2.42 -0.32
N MET A 89 16.84 -1.22 -0.90
CA MET A 89 15.57 -0.77 -1.46
C MET A 89 15.22 -1.40 -2.81
N ILE A 90 16.18 -1.98 -3.54
CA ILE A 90 15.90 -2.61 -4.85
C ILE A 90 14.81 -3.70 -4.72
N PRO A 91 14.96 -4.73 -3.86
CA PRO A 91 13.92 -5.75 -3.67
C PRO A 91 12.66 -5.21 -2.97
N VAL A 92 12.78 -4.11 -2.19
CA VAL A 92 11.64 -3.51 -1.51
C VAL A 92 10.70 -2.82 -2.51
N VAL A 93 11.25 -2.06 -3.46
CA VAL A 93 10.46 -1.35 -4.48
C VAL A 93 9.66 -2.33 -5.33
N THR A 94 10.28 -3.46 -5.69
CA THR A 94 9.60 -4.58 -6.33
C THR A 94 8.38 -5.04 -5.57
N LEU A 95 8.58 -5.35 -4.28
CA LEU A 95 7.54 -5.95 -3.47
C LEU A 95 6.38 -4.96 -3.32
N VAL A 96 6.69 -3.68 -3.16
CA VAL A 96 5.69 -2.61 -3.18
C VAL A 96 4.95 -2.56 -4.52
N ALA A 97 5.65 -2.67 -5.66
CA ALA A 97 5.02 -2.62 -6.98
C ALA A 97 4.05 -3.80 -7.20
N LEU A 98 4.42 -4.99 -6.73
CA LEU A 98 3.57 -6.20 -6.80
C LEU A 98 2.43 -6.19 -5.77
N ASP A 99 2.55 -5.41 -4.69
CA ASP A 99 1.50 -5.26 -3.68
C ASP A 99 0.40 -4.26 -4.11
N VAL A 100 0.66 -3.36 -5.07
CA VAL A 100 -0.32 -2.36 -5.53
C VAL A 100 -1.66 -2.97 -5.95
N PRO A 101 -1.73 -4.02 -6.79
CA PRO A 101 -2.99 -4.69 -7.12
C PRO A 101 -3.72 -5.22 -5.88
N ALA A 102 -2.97 -5.71 -4.89
CA ALA A 102 -3.55 -6.26 -3.67
C ALA A 102 -4.25 -5.20 -2.82
N ILE A 103 -3.88 -3.92 -2.94
CA ILE A 103 -4.59 -2.81 -2.26
C ILE A 103 -6.03 -2.69 -2.77
N PHE A 104 -6.25 -2.83 -4.09
CA PHE A 104 -7.59 -2.73 -4.68
C PHE A 104 -8.51 -3.89 -4.26
N THR A 105 -7.95 -5.07 -4.02
CA THR A 105 -8.70 -6.25 -3.57
C THR A 105 -8.84 -6.28 -2.04
N GLY A 106 -7.79 -5.88 -1.31
CA GLY A 106 -7.73 -5.84 0.15
C GLY A 106 -8.52 -4.69 0.77
N ALA A 107 -8.79 -3.64 -0.01
CA ALA A 107 -9.69 -2.57 0.38
C ALA A 107 -11.11 -3.07 0.68
N LEU A 108 -11.52 -4.24 0.18
CA LEU A 108 -12.82 -4.84 0.46
C LEU A 108 -13.15 -4.91 1.95
N VAL A 109 -12.19 -5.38 2.77
CA VAL A 109 -12.41 -5.53 4.21
C VAL A 109 -12.59 -4.17 4.85
N THR A 110 -11.81 -3.17 4.43
CA THR A 110 -11.95 -1.80 4.93
C THR A 110 -13.22 -1.10 4.43
N GLU A 111 -13.65 -1.36 3.19
CA GLU A 111 -14.91 -0.84 2.64
C GLU A 111 -16.11 -1.33 3.45
N GLN A 112 -16.14 -2.62 3.80
CA GLN A 112 -17.19 -3.21 4.62
C GLN A 112 -17.18 -2.66 6.06
N VAL A 113 -16.00 -2.58 6.69
CA VAL A 113 -15.88 -2.12 8.08
C VAL A 113 -16.22 -0.64 8.22
N PHE A 114 -15.81 0.21 7.28
CA PHE A 114 -16.03 1.66 7.33
C PHE A 114 -17.27 2.13 6.56
N ARG A 115 -18.01 1.19 5.94
CA ARG A 115 -19.16 1.44 5.05
C ARG A 115 -18.84 2.44 3.93
N VAL A 116 -17.62 2.37 3.41
CA VAL A 116 -17.19 3.19 2.28
C VAL A 116 -17.81 2.58 1.02
N PRO A 117 -18.58 3.35 0.21
CA PRO A 117 -19.15 2.84 -1.02
C PRO A 117 -18.02 2.55 -2.03
N GLY A 118 -17.80 1.28 -2.32
CA GLY A 118 -16.71 0.82 -3.19
C GLY A 118 -17.10 -0.42 -4.00
N ILE A 119 -16.26 -0.74 -4.99
CA ILE A 119 -16.48 -1.86 -5.92
C ILE A 119 -16.40 -3.20 -5.17
N GLY A 120 -15.58 -3.30 -4.13
CA GLY A 120 -15.52 -4.49 -3.28
C GLY A 120 -16.82 -4.67 -2.50
N ALA A 121 -17.33 -3.60 -1.88
CA ALA A 121 -18.60 -3.66 -1.18
C ALA A 121 -19.75 -4.14 -2.08
N LEU A 122 -19.79 -3.65 -3.33
CA LEU A 122 -20.74 -4.09 -4.36
C LEU A 122 -20.54 -5.56 -4.73
N LEU A 123 -19.31 -6.05 -4.88
CA LEU A 123 -19.02 -7.46 -5.15
C LEU A 123 -19.67 -8.36 -4.08
N VAL A 124 -19.44 -8.04 -2.80
CA VAL A 124 -19.98 -8.83 -1.68
C VAL A 124 -21.51 -8.77 -1.63
N GLU A 125 -22.09 -7.59 -1.84
CA GLU A 125 -23.55 -7.44 -1.93
C GLU A 125 -24.15 -8.26 -3.07
N SER A 126 -23.53 -8.25 -4.25
CA SER A 126 -23.95 -9.04 -5.41
C SER A 126 -23.80 -10.54 -5.19
N ILE A 127 -22.78 -10.99 -4.46
CA ILE A 127 -22.65 -12.40 -4.03
C ILE A 127 -23.82 -12.79 -3.13
N TYR A 128 -24.16 -11.96 -2.13
CA TYR A 128 -25.29 -12.24 -1.24
C TYR A 128 -26.65 -12.21 -1.95
N ARG A 129 -26.78 -11.39 -2.98
CA ARG A 129 -27.99 -11.32 -3.83
C ARG A 129 -28.03 -12.35 -4.96
N SER A 130 -27.00 -13.20 -5.07
CA SER A 130 -26.83 -14.15 -6.19
C SER A 130 -26.89 -13.49 -7.58
N ASP A 131 -26.45 -12.23 -7.67
CA ASP A 131 -26.38 -11.48 -8.93
C ASP A 131 -25.09 -11.82 -9.68
N THR A 132 -25.10 -12.99 -10.31
CA THR A 132 -23.91 -13.55 -10.98
C THR A 132 -23.37 -12.69 -12.12
N PRO A 133 -24.19 -11.98 -12.95
CA PRO A 133 -23.67 -11.07 -13.95
C PRO A 133 -22.81 -9.94 -13.36
N VAL A 134 -23.26 -9.33 -12.25
CA VAL A 134 -22.51 -8.23 -11.61
C VAL A 134 -21.22 -8.74 -10.99
N VAL A 135 -21.25 -9.91 -10.35
CA VAL A 135 -20.03 -10.55 -9.81
C VAL A 135 -19.00 -10.81 -10.92
N MET A 136 -19.43 -11.35 -12.07
CA MET A 136 -18.56 -11.61 -13.20
C MET A 136 -17.98 -10.32 -13.80
N ALA A 137 -18.79 -9.26 -13.92
CA ALA A 137 -18.34 -7.96 -14.41
C ALA A 137 -17.26 -7.35 -13.49
N ILE A 138 -17.48 -7.38 -12.18
CA ILE A 138 -16.51 -6.86 -11.21
C ILE A 138 -15.22 -7.68 -11.22
N ALA A 139 -15.33 -9.02 -11.25
CA ALA A 139 -14.17 -9.90 -11.34
C ALA A 139 -13.34 -9.64 -12.61
N PHE A 140 -14.00 -9.41 -13.75
CA PHE A 140 -13.34 -9.07 -15.00
C PHE A 140 -12.59 -7.73 -14.93
N ILE A 141 -13.21 -6.71 -14.32
CA ILE A 141 -12.57 -5.40 -14.07
C ILE A 141 -11.32 -5.57 -13.19
N TYR A 142 -11.43 -6.33 -12.10
CA TYR A 142 -10.26 -6.61 -11.25
C TYR A 142 -9.15 -7.35 -12.00
N ALA A 143 -9.49 -8.34 -12.83
CA ALA A 143 -8.50 -9.05 -13.64
C ALA A 143 -7.73 -8.09 -14.57
N ILE A 144 -8.43 -7.21 -15.29
CA ILE A 144 -7.81 -6.19 -16.14
C ILE A 144 -6.91 -5.26 -15.31
N LEU A 145 -7.41 -4.77 -14.18
CA LEU A 145 -6.67 -3.86 -13.30
C LEU A 145 -5.37 -4.50 -12.79
N ILE A 146 -5.44 -5.76 -12.34
CA ILE A 146 -4.29 -6.52 -11.86
C ILE A 146 -3.26 -6.69 -12.97
N VAL A 147 -3.69 -7.05 -14.18
CA VAL A 147 -2.77 -7.19 -15.34
C VAL A 147 -2.09 -5.86 -15.67
N ILE A 148 -2.83 -4.74 -15.66
CA ILE A 148 -2.26 -3.41 -15.91
C ILE A 148 -1.21 -3.04 -14.85
N PHE A 149 -1.51 -3.23 -13.56
CA PHE A 149 -0.56 -2.90 -12.50
C PHE A 149 0.65 -3.82 -12.48
N ASN A 150 0.48 -5.11 -12.76
CA ASN A 150 1.61 -6.03 -12.91
C ASN A 150 2.49 -5.62 -14.10
N LEU A 151 1.91 -5.23 -15.23
CA LEU A 151 2.67 -4.71 -16.36
C LEU A 151 3.45 -3.43 -15.98
N ILE A 152 2.83 -2.51 -15.24
CA ILE A 152 3.52 -1.32 -14.72
C ILE A 152 4.66 -1.71 -13.77
N ALA A 153 4.43 -2.70 -12.90
CA ALA A 153 5.45 -3.21 -11.99
C ALA A 153 6.63 -3.80 -12.77
N ASP A 154 6.38 -4.66 -13.76
CA ASP A 154 7.41 -5.26 -14.60
C ASP A 154 8.21 -4.21 -15.39
N LEU A 155 7.53 -3.21 -15.96
CA LEU A 155 8.18 -2.09 -16.65
C LEU A 155 9.03 -1.23 -15.69
N SER A 156 8.50 -0.97 -14.49
CA SER A 156 9.24 -0.24 -13.45
C SER A 156 10.49 -1.01 -13.03
N TYR A 157 10.40 -2.34 -12.99
CA TYR A 157 11.50 -3.25 -12.71
C TYR A 157 12.61 -3.13 -13.77
N GLY A 158 12.24 -3.19 -15.06
CA GLY A 158 13.18 -3.03 -16.16
C GLY A 158 13.89 -1.66 -16.18
N TRP A 159 13.26 -0.63 -15.61
CA TRP A 159 13.88 0.68 -15.44
C TRP A 159 14.77 0.78 -14.19
N LEU A 160 14.38 0.14 -13.09
CA LEU A 160 15.08 0.18 -11.80
C LEU A 160 16.27 -0.78 -11.70
N ASP A 161 16.27 -1.89 -12.43
CA ASP A 161 17.36 -2.87 -12.40
C ASP A 161 18.30 -2.76 -13.62
N PRO A 162 19.44 -2.04 -13.52
CA PRO A 162 20.42 -1.97 -14.60
C PRO A 162 21.20 -3.28 -14.81
N ARG A 163 21.01 -4.34 -14.01
CA ARG A 163 21.67 -5.65 -14.18
C ARG A 163 20.96 -6.56 -15.17
N VAL A 164 19.72 -6.23 -15.55
CA VAL A 164 18.94 -6.97 -16.58
C VAL A 164 19.32 -6.53 -18.01
N ARG A 165 20.24 -5.57 -18.17
CA ARG A 165 20.87 -5.26 -19.46
C ARG A 165 21.86 -6.37 -19.83
N TYR A 166 21.41 -7.30 -20.67
CA TYR A 166 22.27 -7.96 -21.64
C TYR A 166 22.73 -6.94 -22.69
#